data_AF-A0A5B9MW14-F1
#
_entry.id   AF-A0A5B9MW14-F1
#
_cell.length_a   1.000
_cell.length_b   1.000
_cell.length_c   1.000
_cell.angle_alpha   90.00
_cell.angle_beta   90.00
_cell.angle_gamma   90.00
#
_symmetry.space_group_name_H-M   'P 1'
#
loop_
_entity.id
_entity.type
_entity.pdbx_description
1 polymer ?
#
loop_
_entity_poly.entity_id
_entity_poly.type
_entity_poly.pdbx_seq_one_letter_code
_entity_poly.pdbx_strand_id
1 'polypeptide(L)'
;MEKGTDYYEVLGVGRSASEEEIRKAYYLKARLVHPDKNPNDPQAAERFQALGEAYQVLCDPAQRRAYDGYGKSSVSKERMLDPISVFTLLFGSEAFEDYIGLLAVASMASGELSSEHDHPEELQERLKALQRDREENLARFLIDFLNQYASGDKEGFSNRAEAEARRLSTTGLARKQCKKGGAKG
;
A
#
# COMPACT_ATOMS: atom_id res chain seq x y z
N MET A 1 -22.13 17.96 19.35
CA MET A 1 -21.69 16.86 18.47
C MET A 1 -20.33 17.26 17.94
N GLU A 2 -19.26 16.60 18.38
CA GLU A 2 -17.90 16.93 17.93
C GLU A 2 -17.83 16.82 16.40
N LYS A 3 -17.46 17.92 15.74
CA LYS A 3 -17.22 17.95 14.28
C LYS A 3 -15.88 17.28 13.98
N GLY A 4 -15.75 15.99 14.27
CA GLY A 4 -14.70 15.15 13.72
C GLY A 4 -15.13 14.66 12.34
N THR A 5 -14.35 14.92 11.30
CA THR A 5 -14.64 14.55 9.90
C THR A 5 -15.08 13.08 9.77
N ASP A 6 -16.25 12.79 9.19
CA ASP A 6 -16.79 11.43 9.08
C ASP A 6 -15.84 10.55 8.24
N TYR A 7 -15.50 9.34 8.70
CA TYR A 7 -14.64 8.41 7.95
C TYR A 7 -15.16 8.07 6.55
N TYR A 8 -16.48 8.06 6.34
CA TYR A 8 -17.05 7.88 5.00
C TYR A 8 -16.75 9.08 4.09
N GLU A 9 -16.77 10.31 4.62
CA GLU A 9 -16.40 11.52 3.89
C GLU A 9 -14.89 11.56 3.60
N VAL A 10 -14.07 11.16 4.59
CA VAL A 10 -12.61 11.03 4.42
C VAL A 10 -12.28 10.09 3.26
N LEU A 11 -12.96 8.94 3.16
CA LEU A 11 -12.83 8.02 2.02
C LEU A 11 -13.58 8.50 0.77
N GLY A 12 -14.57 9.37 0.91
CA GLY A 12 -15.40 9.87 -0.20
C GLY A 12 -16.34 8.81 -0.74
N VAL A 13 -16.88 7.97 0.15
CA VAL A 13 -17.79 6.87 -0.18
C VAL A 13 -19.08 6.99 0.63
N GLY A 14 -20.16 6.37 0.16
CA GLY A 14 -21.42 6.31 0.91
C GLY A 14 -21.36 5.32 2.09
N ARG A 15 -22.25 5.48 3.06
CA ARG A 15 -22.40 4.55 4.20
C ARG A 15 -22.78 3.12 3.77
N SER A 16 -23.35 2.96 2.58
CA SER A 16 -23.67 1.66 1.97
C SER A 16 -22.51 1.05 1.18
N ALA A 17 -21.34 1.69 1.14
CA ALA A 17 -20.22 1.21 0.34
C ALA A 17 -19.78 -0.20 0.77
N SER A 18 -19.54 -1.04 -0.22
CA SER A 18 -18.95 -2.36 -0.08
C SER A 18 -17.48 -2.27 0.38
N GLU A 19 -16.96 -3.36 0.92
CA GLU A 19 -15.53 -3.45 1.27
C GLU A 19 -14.61 -3.18 0.08
N GLU A 20 -15.05 -3.56 -1.13
CA GLU A 20 -14.28 -3.33 -2.36
C GLU A 20 -14.24 -1.85 -2.74
N GLU A 21 -15.36 -1.15 -2.61
CA GLU A 21 -15.43 0.30 -2.84
C GLU A 21 -14.60 1.08 -1.82
N ILE A 22 -14.67 0.69 -0.54
CA ILE A 22 -13.85 1.27 0.55
C ILE A 22 -12.37 1.12 0.26
N ARG A 23 -11.93 -0.08 -0.15
CA ARG A 23 -10.53 -0.37 -0.49
C ARG A 23 -10.07 0.41 -1.73
N LYS A 24 -10.89 0.44 -2.77
CA LYS A 24 -10.60 1.18 -4.00
C LYS A 24 -10.49 2.68 -3.73
N ALA A 25 -11.41 3.23 -2.94
CA ALA A 25 -11.39 4.64 -2.56
C ALA A 25 -10.15 4.99 -1.73
N TYR A 26 -9.79 4.14 -0.76
CA TYR A 26 -8.55 4.28 0.02
C TYR A 26 -7.32 4.30 -0.90
N TYR A 27 -7.17 3.32 -1.80
CA TYR A 27 -6.03 3.25 -2.72
C TYR A 27 -5.90 4.51 -3.58
N LEU A 28 -7.00 4.96 -4.19
CA LEU A 28 -6.99 6.12 -5.08
C LEU A 28 -6.65 7.40 -4.31
N LYS A 29 -7.25 7.61 -3.13
CA LYS A 29 -6.96 8.78 -2.30
C LYS A 29 -5.55 8.74 -1.73
N ALA A 30 -5.08 7.59 -1.27
CA ALA A 30 -3.75 7.43 -0.68
C ALA A 30 -2.66 7.84 -1.69
N ARG A 31 -2.83 7.50 -2.97
CA ARG A 31 -1.93 7.93 -4.05
C ARG A 31 -1.94 9.44 -4.33
N LEU A 32 -3.04 10.13 -4.03
CA LEU A 32 -3.19 11.57 -4.24
C LEU A 32 -2.61 12.36 -3.06
N VAL A 33 -2.87 11.91 -1.83
CA VAL A 33 -2.45 12.61 -0.61
C VAL A 33 -1.13 12.10 -0.03
N HIS A 34 -0.43 11.19 -0.70
CA HIS A 34 0.83 10.63 -0.22
C HIS A 34 1.87 11.73 0.06
N PRO A 35 2.55 11.74 1.22
CA PRO A 35 3.56 12.74 1.57
C PRO A 35 4.68 12.89 0.53
N ASP A 36 5.22 11.78 0.01
CA ASP A 36 6.29 11.81 -1.02
C ASP A 36 5.90 12.57 -2.30
N LYS A 37 4.63 12.57 -2.66
CA LYS A 37 4.13 13.29 -3.85
C LYS A 37 3.74 14.73 -3.55
N ASN A 38 3.61 15.06 -2.26
CA ASN A 38 3.20 16.37 -1.77
C ASN A 38 4.20 16.90 -0.72
N PRO A 39 5.51 16.92 -1.00
CA PRO A 39 6.53 17.25 0.00
C PRO A 39 6.44 18.71 0.51
N ASN A 40 5.76 19.58 -0.25
CA ASN A 40 5.55 20.99 0.10
C ASN A 40 4.22 21.24 0.82
N ASP A 41 3.35 20.23 0.97
CA ASP A 41 2.08 20.37 1.69
C ASP A 41 2.25 19.88 3.14
N PRO A 42 2.28 20.78 4.13
CA PRO A 42 2.46 20.39 5.53
C PRO A 42 1.27 19.58 6.06
N GLN A 43 0.12 19.59 5.39
CA GLN A 43 -1.06 18.81 5.76
C GLN A 43 -1.13 17.44 5.09
N ALA A 44 -0.20 17.10 4.19
CA ALA A 44 -0.22 15.81 3.49
C ALA A 44 -0.15 14.63 4.47
N ALA A 45 0.73 14.71 5.47
CA ALA A 45 0.87 13.68 6.51
C ALA A 45 -0.43 13.52 7.33
N GLU A 46 -1.04 14.63 7.76
CA GLU A 46 -2.29 14.61 8.53
C GLU A 46 -3.45 14.02 7.72
N ARG A 47 -3.57 14.39 6.44
CA ARG A 47 -4.60 13.85 5.54
C ARG A 47 -4.38 12.36 5.27
N PHE A 48 -3.14 11.94 5.07
CA PHE A 48 -2.78 10.53 4.89
C PHE A 48 -3.09 9.72 6.16
N GLN A 49 -2.85 10.31 7.34
CA GLN A 49 -3.21 9.71 8.62
C GLN A 49 -4.71 9.53 8.78
N ALA A 50 -5.49 10.59 8.60
CA ALA A 50 -6.95 10.51 8.66
C ALA A 50 -7.50 9.46 7.67
N LEU A 51 -6.90 9.38 6.48
CA LEU A 51 -7.27 8.40 5.46
C LEU A 51 -6.95 6.95 5.89
N GLY A 52 -5.78 6.72 6.49
CA GLY A 52 -5.39 5.41 7.03
C GLY A 52 -6.29 4.96 8.19
N GLU A 53 -6.61 5.87 9.12
CA GLU A 53 -7.56 5.60 10.20
C GLU A 53 -8.94 5.23 9.65
N ALA A 54 -9.47 6.02 8.71
CA ALA A 54 -10.78 5.79 8.10
C ALA A 54 -10.86 4.41 7.43
N TYR A 55 -9.81 4.02 6.69
CA TYR A 55 -9.76 2.71 6.07
C TYR A 55 -9.74 1.57 7.10
N GLN A 56 -8.86 1.62 8.11
CA GLN A 56 -8.73 0.56 9.10
C GLN A 56 -10.02 0.30 9.88
N VAL A 57 -10.81 1.35 10.14
CA VAL A 57 -12.12 1.22 10.79
C VAL A 57 -13.17 0.66 9.83
N LEU A 58 -13.28 1.23 8.63
CA LEU A 58 -14.36 0.90 7.71
C LEU A 58 -14.15 -0.42 6.95
N CYS A 59 -12.90 -0.90 6.85
CA CYS A 59 -12.59 -2.18 6.21
C CYS A 59 -12.85 -3.40 7.11
N ASP A 60 -12.92 -3.21 8.43
CA ASP A 60 -13.23 -4.28 9.39
C ASP A 60 -14.72 -4.24 9.77
N PRO A 61 -15.50 -5.29 9.51
CA PRO A 61 -16.94 -5.30 9.80
C PRO A 61 -17.31 -5.12 11.28
N ALA A 62 -16.45 -5.48 12.23
CA ALA A 62 -16.70 -5.26 13.65
C ALA A 62 -16.44 -3.81 14.03
N GLN A 63 -15.32 -3.23 13.59
CA GLN A 63 -14.98 -1.83 13.84
C GLN A 63 -15.95 -0.87 13.13
N ARG A 64 -16.33 -1.17 11.89
CA ARG A 64 -17.34 -0.40 11.14
C ARG A 64 -18.68 -0.37 11.88
N ARG A 65 -19.15 -1.51 12.39
CA ARG A 65 -20.38 -1.58 13.19
C ARG A 65 -20.28 -0.78 14.48
N ALA A 66 -19.15 -0.85 15.18
CA ALA A 66 -18.92 -0.05 16.38
C ALA A 66 -18.96 1.45 16.04
N TYR A 67 -18.24 1.87 15.00
CA TYR A 67 -18.22 3.24 14.50
C TYR A 67 -19.61 3.73 14.08
N ASP A 68 -20.38 2.91 13.35
CA ASP A 68 -21.72 3.27 12.89
C ASP A 68 -22.69 3.44 14.07
N GLY A 69 -22.52 2.68 15.16
CA GLY A 69 -23.39 2.72 16.35
C GLY A 69 -23.02 3.77 17.39
N TYR A 70 -21.73 4.01 17.60
CA TYR A 70 -21.23 4.82 18.74
C TYR A 70 -20.30 5.97 18.30
N GLY A 71 -20.05 6.14 17.01
CA GLY A 71 -19.18 7.18 16.46
C GLY A 71 -17.69 6.94 16.71
N LYS A 72 -16.88 7.98 16.53
CA LYS A 72 -15.41 7.88 16.66
C LYS A 72 -14.92 7.42 18.03
N SER A 73 -15.68 7.70 19.09
CA SER A 73 -15.31 7.36 20.48
C SER A 73 -15.25 5.86 20.75
N SER A 74 -15.85 5.00 19.92
CA SER A 74 -15.79 3.55 20.09
C SER A 74 -14.59 2.88 19.43
N VAL A 75 -13.79 3.63 18.68
CA VAL A 75 -12.65 3.08 17.95
C VAL A 75 -11.38 3.20 18.81
N SER A 76 -10.80 2.07 19.18
CA SER A 76 -9.52 2.03 19.91
C SER A 76 -8.35 2.37 19.00
N LYS A 77 -7.68 3.49 19.28
CA LYS A 77 -6.48 3.90 18.52
C LYS A 77 -5.27 3.02 18.84
N GLU A 78 -5.22 2.35 19.99
CA GLU A 78 -4.09 1.51 20.38
C GLU A 78 -3.87 0.28 19.48
N ARG A 79 -4.90 -0.09 18.68
CA ARG A 79 -4.83 -1.23 17.75
C ARG A 79 -4.63 -0.81 16.30
N MET A 80 -4.52 0.48 16.03
CA MET A 80 -4.29 0.98 14.67
C MET A 80 -2.82 0.84 14.30
N LEU A 81 -2.59 0.26 13.13
CA LEU A 81 -1.29 0.30 12.47
C LEU A 81 -1.05 1.71 11.92
N ASP A 82 0.21 2.07 11.75
CA ASP A 82 0.51 3.34 11.10
C ASP A 82 0.03 3.31 9.63
N PRO A 83 -0.46 4.44 9.10
CA PRO A 83 -1.04 4.51 7.75
C PRO A 83 -0.10 4.04 6.63
N ILE A 84 1.20 4.23 6.83
CA ILE A 84 2.25 3.86 5.87
C ILE A 84 2.37 2.34 5.83
N SER A 85 2.48 1.68 6.96
CA SER A 85 2.54 0.22 7.05
C SER A 85 1.26 -0.43 6.55
N VAL A 86 0.09 0.19 6.79
CA VAL A 86 -1.17 -0.26 6.20
C VAL A 86 -1.11 -0.20 4.68
N PHE A 87 -0.65 0.92 4.12
CA PHE A 87 -0.51 1.06 2.67
C PHE A 87 0.47 0.02 2.09
N THR A 88 1.62 -0.16 2.73
CA THR A 88 2.62 -1.18 2.37
C THR A 88 2.04 -2.59 2.46
N LEU A 89 1.36 -2.97 3.54
CA LEU A 89 0.81 -4.31 3.69
C LEU A 89 -0.30 -4.63 2.67
N LEU A 90 -1.06 -3.61 2.27
CA LEU A 90 -2.17 -3.76 1.34
C LEU A 90 -1.75 -3.74 -0.13
N PHE A 91 -0.75 -2.91 -0.46
CA PHE A 91 -0.39 -2.57 -1.84
C PHE A 91 1.09 -2.79 -2.18
N GLY A 92 1.96 -2.88 -1.19
CA GLY A 92 3.30 -3.41 -1.32
C GLY A 92 3.22 -4.93 -1.30
N SER A 93 3.09 -5.54 -2.48
CA SER A 93 3.36 -6.96 -2.58
C SER A 93 4.83 -7.15 -2.93
N GLU A 94 5.53 -8.04 -2.23
CA GLU A 94 6.88 -8.50 -2.59
C GLU A 94 7.00 -8.84 -4.08
N ALA A 95 5.92 -9.36 -4.68
CA ALA A 95 5.87 -9.70 -6.10
C ALA A 95 6.10 -8.53 -7.07
N PHE A 96 5.87 -7.28 -6.64
CA PHE A 96 6.13 -6.07 -7.44
C PHE A 96 7.48 -5.43 -7.12
N GLU A 97 8.20 -5.86 -6.09
CA GLU A 97 9.45 -5.22 -5.65
C GLU A 97 10.49 -5.16 -6.77
N ASP A 98 10.62 -6.21 -7.58
CA ASP A 98 11.53 -6.20 -8.73
C ASP A 98 11.18 -5.10 -9.76
N TYR A 99 9.88 -4.79 -9.91
CA TYR A 99 9.38 -3.82 -10.89
C TYR A 99 9.38 -2.38 -10.40
N ILE A 100 8.94 -2.13 -9.17
CA ILE A 100 8.72 -0.77 -8.64
C ILE A 100 9.58 -0.44 -7.42
N GLY A 101 10.32 -1.43 -6.90
CA GLY A 101 11.11 -1.32 -5.67
C GLY A 101 10.29 -1.61 -4.41
N LEU A 102 11.02 -1.93 -3.33
CA LEU A 102 10.46 -1.83 -1.99
C LEU A 102 10.11 -0.35 -1.78
N LEU A 103 8.84 -0.07 -1.46
CA LEU A 103 8.36 1.30 -1.30
C LEU A 103 9.29 2.00 -0.29
N ALA A 104 9.81 3.19 -0.61
CA ALA A 104 10.81 3.86 0.24
C ALA A 104 10.36 3.94 1.71
N VAL A 105 9.05 4.10 1.92
CA VAL A 105 8.45 4.15 3.24
C VAL A 105 8.30 2.78 3.92
N ALA A 106 8.18 1.69 3.17
CA ALA A 106 8.30 0.31 3.69
C ALA A 106 9.73 0.05 4.19
N SER A 107 10.74 0.47 3.44
CA SER A 107 12.14 0.41 3.88
C SER A 107 12.39 1.21 5.16
N MET A 108 11.74 2.38 5.31
CA MET A 108 11.85 3.21 6.50
C MET A 108 11.08 2.65 7.71
N ALA A 109 9.92 2.01 7.48
CA ALA A 109 9.08 1.45 8.54
C ALA A 109 9.59 0.11 9.07
N SER A 110 10.23 -0.72 8.24
CA SER A 110 10.67 -2.05 8.64
C SER A 110 11.86 -2.04 9.62
N GLY A 111 12.60 -0.92 9.77
CA GLY A 111 13.80 -0.85 10.62
C GLY A 111 14.95 -1.77 10.19
N GLU A 112 14.72 -2.68 9.23
CA GLU A 112 15.67 -3.69 8.75
C GLU A 112 16.87 -3.10 8.01
N LEU A 113 16.80 -1.83 7.60
CA LEU A 113 17.87 -1.12 6.90
C LEU A 113 18.55 -0.04 7.72
N SER A 114 18.00 0.30 8.89
CA SER A 114 18.53 1.31 9.80
C SER A 114 19.09 0.65 11.05
N SER A 115 20.40 0.69 11.24
CA SER A 115 20.96 0.50 12.59
C SER A 115 20.63 1.73 13.43
N GLU A 116 20.48 1.58 14.75
CA GLU A 116 20.20 2.72 15.65
C GLU A 116 21.30 3.81 15.64
N HIS A 117 22.38 3.61 14.88
CA HIS A 117 23.54 4.50 14.76
C HIS A 117 23.77 5.02 13.33
N ASP A 118 22.92 4.69 12.36
CA ASP A 118 23.18 5.09 10.97
C ASP A 118 22.99 6.60 10.78
N HIS A 119 23.99 7.26 10.19
CA HIS A 119 23.83 8.64 9.76
C HIS A 119 22.82 8.72 8.60
N PRO A 120 21.93 9.72 8.56
CA PRO A 120 20.89 9.83 7.52
C PRO A 120 21.44 9.80 6.08
N GLU A 121 22.65 10.30 5.87
CA GLU A 121 23.33 10.32 4.56
C GLU A 121 23.76 8.91 4.13
N GLU A 122 24.23 8.06 5.04
CA GLU A 122 24.66 6.69 4.74
C GLU A 122 23.47 5.80 4.39
N LEU A 123 22.36 5.94 5.13
CA LEU A 123 21.11 5.28 4.81
C LEU A 123 20.60 5.71 3.43
N GLN A 124 20.68 7.00 3.12
CA GLN A 124 20.25 7.52 1.82
C GLN A 124 21.10 6.94 0.67
N GLU A 125 22.42 6.86 0.82
CA GLU A 125 23.29 6.27 -0.19
C GLU A 125 23.04 4.76 -0.35
N ARG A 126 22.80 4.03 0.74
CA ARG A 126 22.45 2.61 0.69
C ARG A 126 21.13 2.36 -0.04
N LEU A 127 20.10 3.17 0.24
CA LEU A 127 18.82 3.09 -0.47
C LEU A 127 18.98 3.39 -1.98
N LYS A 128 19.82 4.38 -2.34
CA LYS A 128 20.15 4.65 -3.75
C LYS A 128 20.87 3.47 -4.41
N ALA A 129 21.79 2.81 -3.70
CA ALA A 129 22.50 1.65 -4.23
C ALA A 129 21.54 0.48 -4.50
N LEU A 130 20.68 0.14 -3.53
CA LEU A 130 19.64 -0.88 -3.71
C LEU A 130 18.70 -0.56 -4.88
N GLN A 131 18.33 0.72 -5.04
CA GLN A 131 17.52 1.15 -6.16
C GLN A 131 18.23 0.94 -7.50
N ARG A 132 19.52 1.29 -7.60
CA ARG A 132 20.32 1.08 -8.82
C ARG A 132 20.44 -0.39 -9.17
N ASP A 133 20.80 -1.24 -8.20
CA ASP A 133 20.95 -2.69 -8.43
C ASP A 133 19.65 -3.31 -8.96
N ARG A 134 18.51 -2.91 -8.37
CA ARG A 134 17.18 -3.32 -8.83
C ARG A 134 16.90 -2.84 -10.25
N GLU A 135 17.18 -1.58 -10.57
CA GLU A 135 16.94 -1.01 -11.90
C GLU A 135 17.80 -1.71 -12.97
N GLU A 136 19.06 -2.04 -12.66
CA GLU A 136 19.92 -2.83 -13.54
C GLU A 136 19.41 -4.26 -13.74
N ASN A 137 18.92 -4.91 -12.68
CA ASN A 137 18.29 -6.23 -12.77
C ASN A 137 17.02 -6.19 -13.65
N LEU A 138 16.16 -5.19 -13.42
CA LEU A 138 14.95 -4.99 -14.20
C LEU A 138 15.27 -4.71 -15.67
N ALA A 139 16.27 -3.88 -15.95
CA ALA A 139 16.70 -3.60 -17.32
C ALA A 139 17.16 -4.88 -18.04
N ARG A 140 17.98 -5.71 -17.38
CA ARG A 140 18.41 -7.01 -17.93
C ARG A 140 17.24 -7.94 -18.21
N PHE A 141 16.31 -8.04 -17.27
CA PHE A 141 15.10 -8.83 -17.44
C PHE A 141 14.24 -8.33 -18.61
N LEU A 142 14.01 -7.02 -18.72
CA LEU A 142 13.20 -6.43 -19.78
C LEU A 142 13.85 -6.61 -21.16
N ILE A 143 15.18 -6.51 -21.24
CA ILE A 143 15.93 -6.80 -22.48
C ILE A 143 15.69 -8.25 -22.92
N ASP A 144 15.88 -9.22 -22.02
CA ASP A 144 15.62 -10.64 -22.30
C ASP A 144 14.16 -10.88 -22.72
N PHE A 145 13.22 -10.28 -21.99
CA PHE A 145 11.79 -10.39 -22.25
C PHE A 145 11.41 -9.84 -23.64
N LEU A 146 11.92 -8.66 -24.00
CA LEU A 146 11.64 -8.03 -25.29
C LEU A 146 12.39 -8.70 -26.44
N ASN A 147 13.57 -9.27 -26.19
CA ASN A 147 14.36 -10.00 -27.20
C ASN A 147 13.59 -11.22 -27.74
N GLN A 148 12.78 -11.88 -26.91
CA GLN A 148 11.92 -12.97 -27.37
C GLN A 148 10.96 -12.49 -28.48
N TYR A 149 10.33 -11.33 -28.28
CA TYR A 149 9.49 -10.73 -29.32
C TYR A 149 10.31 -10.28 -30.53
N ALA A 150 11.44 -9.60 -30.30
CA ALA A 150 12.29 -9.05 -31.35
C ALA A 150 12.91 -10.14 -32.25
N SER A 151 13.17 -11.33 -31.72
CA SER A 151 13.65 -12.48 -32.47
C SER A 151 12.58 -13.21 -33.28
N GLY A 152 11.31 -12.79 -33.16
CA GLY A 152 10.18 -13.32 -33.93
C GLY A 152 9.29 -14.30 -33.17
N ASP A 153 9.65 -14.70 -31.95
CA ASP A 153 8.83 -15.57 -31.09
C ASP A 153 7.74 -14.77 -30.37
N LYS A 154 6.73 -14.35 -31.13
CA LYS A 154 5.60 -13.57 -30.62
C LYS A 154 4.69 -14.39 -29.70
N GLU A 155 4.50 -15.66 -30.00
CA GLU A 155 3.64 -16.55 -29.20
C GLU A 155 4.26 -16.84 -27.84
N GLY A 156 5.55 -17.17 -27.79
CA GLY A 156 6.28 -17.36 -26.55
C GLY A 156 6.32 -16.09 -25.69
N PHE A 157 6.52 -14.92 -26.32
CA PHE A 157 6.41 -13.63 -25.63
C PHE A 157 5.02 -13.43 -25.00
N SER A 158 3.94 -13.64 -25.76
CA SER A 158 2.57 -13.49 -25.25
C SER A 158 2.29 -14.43 -24.08
N ASN A 159 2.70 -15.69 -24.18
CA ASN A 159 2.54 -16.66 -23.10
C ASN A 159 3.30 -16.24 -21.84
N ARG A 160 4.53 -15.76 -21.97
CA ARG A 160 5.34 -15.26 -20.84
C ARG A 160 4.72 -14.01 -20.22
N ALA A 161 4.23 -13.08 -21.04
CA ALA A 161 3.54 -11.87 -20.59
C ALA A 161 2.26 -12.21 -19.80
N GLU A 162 1.45 -13.14 -20.30
CA GLU A 162 0.25 -13.59 -19.61
C GLU A 162 0.55 -14.32 -18.30
N ALA A 163 1.57 -15.19 -18.28
CA ALA A 163 1.99 -15.88 -17.07
C ALA A 163 2.41 -14.89 -15.98
N GLU A 164 3.18 -13.87 -16.35
CA GLU A 164 3.63 -12.83 -15.43
C GLU A 164 2.48 -11.92 -14.96
N ALA A 165 1.57 -11.54 -15.86
CA ALA A 165 0.36 -10.80 -15.50
C ALA A 165 -0.52 -11.59 -14.52
N ARG A 166 -0.68 -12.91 -14.73
CA ARG A 166 -1.41 -13.79 -13.81
C ARG A 166 -0.71 -13.85 -12.46
N ARG A 167 0.61 -14.05 -12.42
CA ARG A 167 1.42 -14.03 -11.19
C ARG A 167 1.16 -12.75 -10.39
N LEU A 168 1.34 -11.59 -11.00
CA LEU A 168 1.18 -10.27 -10.36
C LEU A 168 -0.27 -9.94 -9.97
N SER A 169 -1.26 -10.44 -10.70
CA SER A 169 -2.67 -10.18 -10.37
C SER A 169 -3.16 -10.99 -9.15
N THR A 170 -2.49 -12.09 -8.83
CA THR A 170 -2.90 -13.02 -7.76
C THR A 170 -2.23 -12.74 -6.41
N THR A 171 -1.23 -11.86 -6.37
CA THR A 171 -0.38 -11.59 -5.19
C THR A 171 -0.98 -10.58 -4.18
N GLY A 172 -2.17 -10.04 -4.44
CA GLY A 172 -2.84 -9.11 -3.52
C GLY A 172 -3.27 -9.78 -2.19
N LEU A 173 -2.50 -9.52 -1.11
CA LEU A 173 -2.80 -9.91 0.28
C LEU A 173 -4.18 -9.41 0.78
N ALA A 174 -4.73 -8.38 0.13
CA ALA A 174 -6.00 -7.76 0.50
C ALA A 174 -7.24 -8.67 0.45
N ARG A 175 -7.19 -9.84 -0.22
CA ARG A 175 -8.32 -10.80 -0.19
C ARG A 175 -8.46 -11.55 1.14
N LYS A 176 -7.41 -11.64 1.96
CA LYS A 176 -7.39 -12.51 3.15
C LYS A 176 -7.57 -11.79 4.49
N GLN A 177 -7.28 -10.48 4.60
CA GLN A 177 -7.27 -9.81 5.91
C GLN A 177 -8.65 -9.33 6.39
N CYS A 178 -9.55 -8.86 5.50
CA CYS A 178 -10.93 -8.49 5.89
C CYS A 178 -11.75 -9.67 6.46
N LYS A 179 -11.37 -10.93 6.16
CA LYS A 179 -12.07 -12.12 6.66
C LYS A 179 -11.54 -12.67 8.00
N LYS A 180 -10.38 -12.22 8.49
CA LYS A 180 -9.70 -12.88 9.64
C LYS A 180 -9.97 -12.24 11.01
N GLY A 181 -10.72 -11.14 11.10
CA GLY A 181 -11.12 -10.54 12.39
C GLY A 181 -12.26 -11.28 13.12
N GLY A 182 -12.88 -12.29 12.50
CA GLY A 182 -14.14 -12.89 12.96
C GLY A 182 -14.06 -14.26 13.65
N ALA A 183 -12.89 -14.71 14.12
CA ALA A 183 -12.78 -16.02 14.76
C ALA A 183 -11.89 -16.00 16.01
N LYS A 184 -12.44 -15.51 17.12
CA LYS A 184 -12.19 -16.07 18.45
C LYS A 184 -13.53 -16.09 19.18
N GLY A 185 -14.10 -17.29 19.30
CA GLY A 185 -15.10 -17.61 20.31
C GLY A 185 -14.45 -17.81 21.67
#